data_AF-A0A7C6FTA8-F1
#
_entry.id   AF-A0A7C6FTA8-F1
#
_cell.length_a   1.000
_cell.length_b   1.000
_cell.length_c   1.000
_cell.angle_alpha   90.00
_cell.angle_beta   90.00
_cell.angle_gamma   90.00
#
_symmetry.space_group_name_H-M   'P 1'
#
loop_
_entity.id
_entity.type
_entity.pdbx_description
1 polymer ?
#
loop_
_entity_poly.entity_id
_entity_poly.type
_entity_poly.pdbx_seq_one_letter_code
_entity_poly.pdbx_strand_id
1 'polypeptide(L)'
;MIKPNMVVAIAGGRTMAAAARAMVPCATGVMVVPARGGMTTNIQTQANMVAGELAHRMNAEYRLIHLPEGMSIAALKEMVKLPDIRETIELMRGAAIVVMGIGRADVMAKRRGMSMSQEETLLTLGAVGESLGDFFNIDGQTVYRTPSVSAELHTMRPDCRIVAAACGLDKGEAILAAVRHRPPDTLILDESAARSVLDHL
;
A
#
# COMPACT_ATOMS: atom_id res chain seq x y z
N MET A 1 -10.07 -2.56 -16.79
CA MET A 1 -9.77 -1.34 -15.99
C MET A 1 -8.47 -0.72 -16.48
N ILE A 2 -7.39 -1.51 -16.55
CA ILE A 2 -6.10 -1.09 -17.11
C ILE A 2 -6.24 -0.83 -18.62
N LYS A 3 -5.65 0.27 -19.10
CA LYS A 3 -5.62 0.70 -20.51
C LYS A 3 -4.17 0.93 -20.94
N PRO A 4 -3.90 1.05 -22.25
CA PRO A 4 -2.55 1.32 -22.73
C PRO A 4 -1.94 2.58 -22.11
N ASN A 5 -0.62 2.58 -21.91
CA ASN A 5 0.16 3.71 -21.40
C ASN A 5 -0.23 4.20 -19.99
N MET A 6 -0.91 3.37 -19.20
CA MET A 6 -1.23 3.69 -17.81
C MET A 6 -0.05 3.39 -16.87
N VAL A 7 0.08 4.22 -15.83
CA VAL A 7 0.92 3.92 -14.68
C VAL A 7 0.07 3.23 -13.60
N VAL A 8 0.55 2.10 -13.08
CA VAL A 8 -0.09 1.33 -12.00
C VAL A 8 0.87 1.29 -10.81
N ALA A 9 0.44 1.83 -9.66
CA ALA A 9 1.19 1.69 -8.42
C ALA A 9 0.69 0.49 -7.62
N ILE A 10 1.58 -0.36 -7.11
CA ILE A 10 1.21 -1.51 -6.28
C ILE A 10 1.95 -1.54 -4.95
N ALA A 11 1.23 -1.80 -3.86
CA ALA A 11 1.79 -1.96 -2.53
C ALA A 11 2.45 -3.33 -2.34
N GLY A 12 3.22 -3.48 -1.26
CA GLY A 12 3.71 -4.78 -0.81
C GLY A 12 2.63 -5.61 -0.11
N GLY A 13 3.05 -6.72 0.51
CA GLY A 13 2.17 -7.61 1.28
C GLY A 13 1.87 -8.92 0.59
N ARG A 14 1.45 -9.91 1.39
CA ARG A 14 1.12 -11.26 0.91
C ARG A 14 -0.01 -11.24 -0.13
N THR A 15 -1.06 -10.45 0.12
CA THR A 15 -2.20 -10.29 -0.79
C THR A 15 -1.77 -9.71 -2.14
N MET A 16 -0.98 -8.63 -2.13
CA MET A 16 -0.49 -8.00 -3.36
C MET A 16 0.48 -8.89 -4.12
N ALA A 17 1.36 -9.62 -3.42
CA ALA A 17 2.26 -10.59 -4.04
C ALA A 17 1.48 -11.75 -4.72
N ALA A 18 0.39 -12.22 -4.11
CA ALA A 18 -0.48 -13.22 -4.72
C ALA A 18 -1.22 -12.66 -5.95
N ALA A 19 -1.74 -11.44 -5.85
CA ALA A 19 -2.40 -10.77 -6.96
C ALA A 19 -1.45 -10.55 -8.16
N ALA A 20 -0.21 -10.12 -7.89
CA ALA A 20 0.82 -9.96 -8.91
C ALA A 20 1.10 -11.27 -9.65
N ARG A 21 1.33 -12.37 -8.91
CA ARG A 21 1.59 -13.71 -9.50
C ARG A 21 0.43 -14.24 -10.34
N ALA A 22 -0.80 -13.88 -10.01
CA ALA A 22 -2.00 -14.31 -10.73
C ALA A 22 -2.31 -13.45 -11.96
N MET A 23 -1.56 -12.36 -12.17
CA MET A 23 -1.82 -11.44 -13.27
C MET A 23 -1.41 -12.02 -14.62
N VAL A 24 -2.03 -11.50 -15.67
CA VAL A 24 -1.73 -11.83 -17.07
C VAL A 24 -1.62 -10.53 -17.87
N PRO A 25 -0.97 -10.55 -19.05
CA PRO A 25 -0.92 -9.39 -19.93
C PRO A 25 -2.33 -8.91 -20.30
N CYS A 26 -2.61 -7.62 -20.12
CA CYS A 26 -3.93 -7.04 -20.36
C CYS A 26 -3.93 -5.69 -21.12
N ALA A 27 -2.77 -5.02 -21.24
CA ALA A 27 -2.59 -3.80 -22.00
C ALA A 27 -1.10 -3.59 -22.34
N THR A 28 -0.81 -2.76 -23.34
CA THR A 28 0.56 -2.42 -23.78
C THR A 28 1.03 -1.08 -23.19
N GLY A 29 2.35 -0.90 -23.06
CA GLY A 29 2.94 0.35 -22.56
C GLY A 29 2.60 0.66 -21.10
N VAL A 30 2.13 -0.33 -20.33
CA VAL A 30 1.88 -0.14 -18.90
C VAL A 30 3.22 0.02 -18.18
N MET A 31 3.26 0.97 -17.24
CA MET A 31 4.38 1.17 -16.33
C MET A 31 3.94 0.81 -14.91
N VAL A 32 4.65 -0.09 -14.25
CA VAL A 32 4.38 -0.47 -12.86
C VAL A 32 5.38 0.18 -11.93
N VAL A 33 4.88 0.80 -10.85
CA VAL A 33 5.72 1.41 -9.81
C VAL A 33 5.33 0.89 -8.42
N PRO A 34 6.25 0.86 -7.45
CA PRO A 34 5.91 0.52 -6.07
C PRO A 34 5.13 1.67 -5.42
N ALA A 35 4.11 1.34 -4.63
CA ALA A 35 3.34 2.33 -3.86
C ALA A 35 4.02 2.74 -2.54
N ARG A 36 5.21 2.20 -2.25
CA ARG A 36 5.96 2.35 -1.00
C ARG A 36 7.47 2.21 -1.22
N GLY A 37 8.25 2.60 -0.21
CA GLY A 37 9.68 2.34 -0.18
C GLY A 37 10.02 0.87 0.06
N GLY A 38 11.31 0.57 0.03
CA GLY A 38 11.86 -0.74 0.33
C GLY A 38 11.91 -1.01 1.83
N MET A 39 11.43 -2.19 2.26
CA MET A 39 11.69 -2.73 3.60
C MET A 39 12.88 -3.70 3.56
N THR A 40 13.64 -3.79 4.66
CA THR A 40 14.79 -4.70 4.78
C THR A 40 14.41 -6.15 5.05
N THR A 41 13.17 -6.40 5.51
CA THR A 41 12.66 -7.74 5.84
C THR A 41 11.56 -8.17 4.87
N ASN A 42 11.28 -9.48 4.84
CA ASN A 42 10.20 -10.07 4.04
C ASN A 42 10.26 -9.72 2.55
N ILE A 43 11.45 -9.86 1.95
CA ILE A 43 11.80 -9.46 0.57
C ILE A 43 10.71 -9.86 -0.45
N GLN A 44 10.21 -11.10 -0.38
CA GLN A 44 9.16 -11.62 -1.28
C GLN A 44 7.84 -10.82 -1.30
N THR A 45 7.61 -9.99 -0.28
CA THR A 45 6.40 -9.20 -0.09
C THR A 45 6.69 -7.70 0.01
N GLN A 46 7.93 -7.30 -0.29
CA GLN A 46 8.34 -5.90 -0.38
C GLN A 46 7.74 -5.26 -1.65
N ALA A 47 7.43 -3.97 -1.61
CA ALA A 47 6.75 -3.29 -2.72
C ALA A 47 7.52 -3.35 -4.05
N ASN A 48 8.85 -3.22 -4.04
CA ASN A 48 9.68 -3.35 -5.25
C ASN A 48 9.59 -4.74 -5.88
N MET A 49 9.67 -5.80 -5.07
CA MET A 49 9.56 -7.18 -5.56
C MET A 49 8.18 -7.47 -6.13
N VAL A 50 7.13 -6.96 -5.48
CA VAL A 50 5.74 -7.11 -5.96
C VAL A 50 5.52 -6.32 -7.25
N ALA A 51 6.06 -5.11 -7.36
CA ALA A 51 5.99 -4.30 -8.58
C ALA A 51 6.72 -4.98 -9.76
N GLY A 52 7.92 -5.51 -9.53
CA GLY A 52 8.66 -6.27 -10.53
C GLY A 52 7.93 -7.53 -11.00
N GLU A 53 7.37 -8.31 -10.06
CA GLU A 53 6.56 -9.50 -10.39
C GLU A 53 5.32 -9.12 -11.20
N LEU A 54 4.58 -8.08 -10.78
CA LEU A 54 3.40 -7.62 -11.51
C LEU A 54 3.75 -7.20 -12.94
N ALA A 55 4.82 -6.42 -13.10
CA ALA A 55 5.28 -5.97 -14.41
C ALA A 55 5.67 -7.14 -15.31
N HIS A 56 6.44 -8.08 -14.77
CA HIS A 56 6.82 -9.30 -15.47
C HIS A 56 5.60 -10.08 -15.96
N ARG A 57 4.62 -10.30 -15.08
CA ARG A 57 3.37 -11.03 -15.38
C ARG A 57 2.49 -10.32 -16.40
N MET A 58 2.53 -8.99 -16.44
CA MET A 58 1.75 -8.17 -17.36
C MET A 58 2.45 -7.91 -18.69
N ASN A 59 3.71 -8.33 -18.88
CA ASN A 59 4.57 -7.87 -19.98
C ASN A 59 4.64 -6.33 -20.04
N ALA A 60 4.79 -5.72 -18.88
CA ALA A 60 4.84 -4.28 -18.66
C ALA A 60 6.24 -3.84 -18.24
N GLU A 61 6.52 -2.54 -18.38
CA GLU A 61 7.74 -1.94 -17.83
C GLU A 61 7.56 -1.69 -16.33
N TYR A 62 8.66 -1.54 -15.59
CA TYR A 62 8.62 -1.11 -14.20
C TYR A 62 9.69 -0.07 -13.90
N ARG A 63 9.40 0.75 -12.88
CA ARG A 63 10.39 1.64 -12.26
C ARG A 63 10.34 1.49 -10.75
N LEU A 64 11.44 1.02 -10.16
CA LEU A 64 11.54 0.72 -8.73
C LEU A 64 12.09 1.91 -7.97
N ILE A 65 11.81 1.95 -6.66
CA ILE A 65 12.31 3.00 -5.79
C ILE A 65 13.38 2.45 -4.83
N HIS A 66 14.59 3.02 -4.90
CA HIS A 66 15.72 2.63 -4.05
C HIS A 66 15.76 3.45 -2.77
N LEU A 67 14.65 3.46 -2.04
CA LEU A 67 14.52 4.26 -0.82
C LEU A 67 14.01 3.41 0.35
N PRO A 68 14.74 3.32 1.47
CA PRO A 68 14.30 2.53 2.60
C PRO A 68 13.10 3.18 3.31
N GLU A 69 12.23 2.33 3.85
CA GLU A 69 11.18 2.69 4.78
C GLU A 69 11.76 3.01 6.17
N GLY A 70 11.11 3.90 6.92
CA GLY A 70 11.47 4.20 8.32
C GLY A 70 12.59 5.24 8.50
N MET A 71 12.98 5.95 7.44
CA MET A 71 13.91 7.08 7.56
C MET A 71 13.30 8.24 8.35
N SER A 72 14.17 9.07 8.94
CA SER A 72 13.73 10.36 9.47
C SER A 72 13.19 11.26 8.36
N ILE A 73 12.25 12.16 8.71
CA ILE A 73 11.68 13.12 7.75
C ILE A 73 12.79 13.98 7.11
N ALA A 74 13.83 14.34 7.87
CA ALA A 74 14.96 15.10 7.35
C ALA A 74 15.74 14.32 6.28
N ALA A 75 16.03 13.04 6.51
CA ALA A 75 16.71 12.21 5.52
C ALA A 75 15.84 12.00 4.28
N LEU A 76 14.54 11.74 4.45
CA LEU A 76 13.59 11.58 3.35
C LEU A 76 13.56 12.82 2.44
N LYS A 77 13.54 14.03 3.03
CA LYS A 77 13.57 15.30 2.29
C LYS A 77 14.80 15.47 1.42
N GLU A 78 15.97 15.02 1.87
CA GLU A 78 17.20 15.09 1.07
C GLU A 78 17.19 14.04 -0.05
N MET A 79 16.76 12.82 0.24
CA MET A 79 16.75 11.73 -0.75
C MET A 79 15.79 12.02 -1.91
N VAL A 80 14.63 12.63 -1.66
CA VAL A 80 13.67 13.02 -2.71
C VAL A 80 14.23 14.05 -3.70
N LYS A 81 15.37 14.71 -3.38
CA LYS A 81 16.06 15.60 -4.31
C LYS A 81 16.86 14.86 -5.38
N LEU A 82 17.18 13.59 -5.16
CA LEU A 82 17.90 12.78 -6.15
C LEU A 82 17.02 12.56 -7.39
N PRO A 83 17.53 12.79 -8.62
CA PRO A 83 16.73 12.72 -9.84
C PRO A 83 15.97 11.40 -10.02
N ASP A 84 16.64 10.27 -9.84
CA ASP A 84 16.03 8.95 -10.03
C ASP A 84 14.86 8.67 -9.06
N ILE A 85 14.99 9.14 -7.82
CA ILE A 85 13.94 9.02 -6.80
C ILE A 85 12.78 9.93 -7.16
N ARG A 86 13.07 11.18 -7.53
CA ARG A 86 12.06 12.15 -7.95
C ARG A 86 11.25 11.65 -9.13
N GLU A 87 11.90 11.16 -10.19
CA GLU A 87 11.22 10.62 -11.37
C GLU A 87 10.27 9.48 -11.01
N THR A 88 10.69 8.58 -10.11
CA THR A 88 9.84 7.49 -9.63
C THR A 88 8.64 8.00 -8.82
N ILE A 89 8.85 9.03 -7.98
CA ILE A 89 7.77 9.66 -7.21
C ILE A 89 6.76 10.37 -8.14
N GLU A 90 7.21 11.04 -9.20
CA GLU A 90 6.29 11.66 -10.15
C GLU A 90 5.44 10.61 -10.89
N LEU A 91 6.03 9.46 -11.24
CA LEU A 91 5.25 8.32 -11.76
C LEU A 91 4.22 7.82 -10.74
N MET A 92 4.61 7.71 -9.45
CA MET A 92 3.69 7.32 -8.38
C MET A 92 2.51 8.29 -8.24
N ARG A 93 2.76 9.61 -8.26
CA ARG A 93 1.69 10.63 -8.21
C ARG A 93 0.80 10.61 -9.45
N GLY A 94 1.38 10.31 -10.60
CA GLY A 94 0.69 10.18 -11.88
C GLY A 94 -0.03 8.84 -12.09
N ALA A 95 0.03 7.92 -11.12
CA ALA A 95 -0.61 6.60 -11.21
C ALA A 95 -2.11 6.73 -11.52
N ALA A 96 -2.56 5.99 -12.53
CA ALA A 96 -3.97 5.90 -12.88
C ALA A 96 -4.71 4.93 -11.96
N ILE A 97 -3.98 3.95 -11.41
CA ILE A 97 -4.52 2.94 -10.49
C ILE A 97 -3.52 2.73 -9.35
N VAL A 98 -4.01 2.69 -8.11
CA VAL A 98 -3.27 2.19 -6.95
C VAL A 98 -3.91 0.91 -6.45
N VAL A 99 -3.11 -0.15 -6.37
CA VAL A 99 -3.52 -1.45 -5.80
C VAL A 99 -2.86 -1.62 -4.45
N MET A 100 -3.67 -1.77 -3.40
CA MET A 100 -3.20 -1.79 -2.01
C MET A 100 -3.87 -2.88 -1.18
N GLY A 101 -3.14 -3.35 -0.17
CA GLY A 101 -3.67 -4.28 0.83
C GLY A 101 -4.12 -3.57 2.10
N ILE A 102 -5.03 -4.19 2.85
CA ILE A 102 -5.42 -3.74 4.19
C ILE A 102 -4.88 -4.72 5.23
N GLY A 103 -4.22 -4.20 6.27
CA GLY A 103 -3.65 -4.97 7.36
C GLY A 103 -4.20 -4.56 8.72
N ARG A 104 -4.12 -5.46 9.70
CA ARG A 104 -4.38 -5.12 11.10
C ARG A 104 -3.22 -4.30 11.67
N ALA A 105 -3.52 -3.32 12.50
CA ALA A 105 -2.51 -2.42 13.07
C ALA A 105 -1.42 -3.16 13.86
N ASP A 106 -1.79 -4.09 14.74
CA ASP A 106 -0.87 -4.89 15.56
C ASP A 106 0.13 -5.72 14.72
N VAL A 107 -0.39 -6.45 13.72
CA VAL A 107 0.43 -7.27 12.82
C VAL A 107 1.34 -6.39 11.97
N MET A 108 0.84 -5.23 11.53
CA MET A 108 1.55 -4.31 10.66
C MET A 108 2.61 -3.47 11.39
N ALA A 109 2.42 -3.16 12.67
CA ALA A 109 3.44 -2.53 13.51
C ALA A 109 4.65 -3.45 13.69
N LYS A 110 4.42 -4.71 14.06
CA LYS A 110 5.49 -5.74 14.20
C LYS A 110 6.23 -5.95 12.89
N ARG A 111 5.49 -6.08 11.79
CA ARG A 111 6.09 -6.30 10.46
C ARG A 111 6.98 -5.14 10.00
N ARG A 112 6.70 -3.91 10.48
CA ARG A 112 7.52 -2.72 10.23
C ARG A 112 8.71 -2.57 11.18
N GLY A 113 8.87 -3.46 12.15
CA GLY A 113 9.94 -3.37 13.13
C GLY A 113 9.79 -2.20 14.11
N MET A 114 8.55 -1.76 14.36
CA MET A 114 8.27 -0.78 15.41
C MET A 114 8.65 -1.35 16.78
N SER A 115 9.11 -0.48 17.70
CA SER A 115 9.39 -0.91 19.07
C SER A 115 8.10 -1.34 19.77
N MET A 116 8.22 -2.18 20.81
CA MET A 116 7.05 -2.58 21.61
C MET A 116 6.32 -1.36 22.20
N SER A 117 7.05 -0.34 22.64
CA SER A 117 6.45 0.90 23.14
C SER A 117 5.67 1.69 22.07
N GLN A 118 6.15 1.69 20.83
CA GLN A 118 5.44 2.31 19.70
C GLN A 118 4.19 1.52 19.35
N GLU A 119 4.28 0.19 19.30
CA GLU A 119 3.13 -0.69 19.08
C GLU A 119 2.05 -0.46 20.15
N GLU A 120 2.43 -0.48 21.43
CA GLU A 120 1.51 -0.25 22.55
C GLU A 120 0.86 1.14 22.47
N THR A 121 1.62 2.16 22.09
CA THR A 121 1.07 3.51 21.88
C THR A 121 0.02 3.52 20.78
N LEU A 122 0.28 2.87 19.64
CA LEU A 122 -0.67 2.79 18.52
C LEU A 122 -1.97 2.11 18.94
N LEU A 123 -1.86 0.98 19.64
CA LEU A 123 -3.04 0.24 20.11
C LEU A 123 -3.81 1.02 21.18
N THR A 124 -3.13 1.74 22.07
CA THR A 124 -3.76 2.62 23.07
C THR A 124 -4.50 3.79 22.42
N LEU A 125 -3.98 4.30 21.30
CA LEU A 125 -4.66 5.30 20.47
C LEU A 125 -5.82 4.72 19.63
N GLY A 126 -6.09 3.42 19.76
CA GLY A 126 -7.20 2.74 19.10
C GLY A 126 -6.91 2.30 17.66
N ALA A 127 -5.63 2.17 17.26
CA ALA A 127 -5.30 1.67 15.93
C ALA A 127 -5.83 0.25 15.73
N VAL A 128 -6.68 0.04 14.72
CA VAL A 128 -7.20 -1.29 14.35
C VAL A 128 -6.73 -1.70 12.96
N GLY A 129 -6.53 -0.74 12.07
CA GLY A 129 -6.12 -0.99 10.70
C GLY A 129 -4.92 -0.17 10.25
N GLU A 130 -4.30 -0.66 9.19
CA GLU A 130 -3.21 0.00 8.50
C GLU A 130 -3.32 -0.22 6.99
N SER A 131 -3.06 0.85 6.24
CA SER A 131 -2.74 0.74 4.82
C SER A 131 -1.84 1.88 4.37
N LEU A 132 -0.90 1.57 3.47
CA LEU A 132 0.10 2.53 2.98
C LEU A 132 0.75 3.36 4.12
N GLY A 133 1.04 2.72 5.26
CA GLY A 133 1.79 3.31 6.37
C GLY A 133 0.96 4.23 7.26
N ASP A 134 -0.31 4.44 6.93
CA ASP A 134 -1.29 5.14 7.75
C ASP A 134 -1.98 4.12 8.65
N PHE A 135 -1.86 4.34 9.96
CA PHE A 135 -2.57 3.60 10.98
C PHE A 135 -3.81 4.39 11.38
N PHE A 136 -4.94 3.72 11.50
CA PHE A 136 -6.23 4.37 11.76
C PHE A 136 -7.08 3.58 12.76
N ASN A 137 -7.92 4.32 13.49
CA ASN A 137 -8.90 3.75 14.43
C ASN A 137 -10.17 3.28 13.71
N ILE A 138 -11.10 2.67 14.46
CA ILE A 138 -12.32 2.08 13.89
C ILE A 138 -13.23 3.09 13.18
N ASP A 139 -13.11 4.37 13.52
CA ASP A 139 -13.82 5.49 12.87
C ASP A 139 -13.12 6.00 11.61
N GLY A 140 -11.98 5.41 11.25
CA GLY A 140 -11.17 5.80 10.09
C GLY A 140 -10.27 7.02 10.32
N GLN A 141 -10.14 7.49 11.56
CA GLN A 141 -9.26 8.61 11.88
C GLN A 141 -7.81 8.13 11.94
N THR A 142 -6.91 8.83 11.25
CA THR A 142 -5.47 8.53 11.29
C THR A 142 -4.92 8.80 12.69
N VAL A 143 -4.37 7.77 13.33
CA VAL A 143 -3.71 7.88 14.63
C VAL A 143 -2.20 8.07 14.49
N TYR A 144 -1.62 7.56 13.41
CA TYR A 144 -0.19 7.65 13.14
C TYR A 144 0.11 7.45 11.65
N ARG A 145 1.13 8.13 11.15
CA ARG A 145 1.65 7.97 9.79
C ARG A 145 3.12 7.65 9.82
N THR A 146 3.49 6.54 9.20
CA THR A 146 4.90 6.15 9.02
C THR A 146 5.55 7.10 8.01
N PRO A 147 6.67 7.78 8.37
CA PRO A 147 7.43 8.58 7.42
C PRO A 147 7.89 7.72 6.25
N SER A 148 7.33 7.97 5.07
CA SER A 148 7.58 7.14 3.88
C SER A 148 7.17 7.87 2.60
N VAL A 149 7.70 7.41 1.46
CA VAL A 149 7.34 7.92 0.12
C VAL A 149 5.88 7.68 -0.24
N SER A 150 5.21 6.77 0.44
CA SER A 150 3.78 6.54 0.23
C SER A 150 2.92 7.76 0.57
N ALA A 151 3.45 8.69 1.37
CA ALA A 151 2.78 9.96 1.62
C ALA A 151 2.54 10.78 0.33
N GLU A 152 3.36 10.54 -0.71
CA GLU A 152 3.19 11.14 -2.03
C GLU A 152 1.94 10.61 -2.76
N LEU A 153 1.38 9.48 -2.32
CA LEU A 153 0.10 8.99 -2.82
C LEU A 153 -1.11 9.70 -2.17
N HIS A 154 -0.90 10.59 -1.21
CA HIS A 154 -1.99 11.48 -0.77
C HIS A 154 -2.31 12.57 -1.78
N THR A 155 -1.35 12.90 -2.66
CA THR A 155 -1.47 13.94 -3.71
C THR A 155 -1.60 13.35 -5.12
N MET A 156 -2.18 12.15 -5.23
CA MET A 156 -2.47 11.51 -6.52
C MET A 156 -3.36 12.38 -7.40
N ARG A 157 -3.26 12.15 -8.72
CA ARG A 157 -4.17 12.75 -9.70
C ARG A 157 -5.66 12.49 -9.35
N PRO A 158 -6.58 13.45 -9.63
CA PRO A 158 -7.98 13.36 -9.21
C PRO A 158 -8.76 12.13 -9.70
N ASP A 159 -8.40 11.59 -10.87
CA ASP A 159 -9.03 10.42 -11.51
C ASP A 159 -8.28 9.10 -11.25
N CYS A 160 -7.35 9.10 -10.29
CA CYS A 160 -6.71 7.87 -9.83
C CYS A 160 -7.73 6.94 -9.17
N ARG A 161 -7.75 5.68 -9.59
CA ARG A 161 -8.62 4.64 -9.03
C ARG A 161 -7.91 3.82 -7.96
N ILE A 162 -8.55 3.65 -6.82
CA ILE A 162 -8.04 2.85 -5.70
C ILE A 162 -8.70 1.48 -5.70
N VAL A 163 -7.89 0.44 -5.80
CA VAL A 163 -8.30 -0.96 -5.66
C VAL A 163 -7.69 -1.49 -4.36
N ALA A 164 -8.54 -1.73 -3.37
CA ALA A 164 -8.15 -2.34 -2.11
C ALA A 164 -8.50 -3.82 -2.10
N ALA A 165 -7.60 -4.67 -1.61
CA ALA A 165 -7.88 -6.09 -1.42
C ALA A 165 -7.47 -6.57 -0.03
N ALA A 166 -8.33 -7.37 0.59
CA ALA A 166 -8.09 -7.99 1.88
C ALA A 166 -8.77 -9.35 1.95
N CYS A 167 -8.27 -10.23 2.82
CA CYS A 167 -8.85 -11.54 3.04
C CYS A 167 -8.61 -11.99 4.48
N GLY A 168 -9.48 -12.87 4.96
CA GLY A 168 -9.41 -13.48 6.29
C GLY A 168 -10.41 -12.89 7.29
N LEU A 169 -10.96 -13.78 8.11
CA LEU A 169 -11.94 -13.47 9.16
C LEU A 169 -11.42 -12.44 10.19
N ASP A 170 -10.11 -12.40 10.43
CA ASP A 170 -9.49 -11.56 11.46
C ASP A 170 -9.30 -10.09 11.03
N LYS A 171 -9.78 -9.70 9.85
CA LYS A 171 -9.57 -8.35 9.30
C LYS A 171 -10.80 -7.44 9.30
N GLY A 172 -11.94 -7.86 9.85
CA GLY A 172 -13.19 -7.10 9.83
C GLY A 172 -13.03 -5.64 10.24
N GLU A 173 -12.55 -5.39 11.46
CA GLU A 173 -12.28 -4.04 11.98
C GLU A 173 -11.32 -3.24 11.09
N ALA A 174 -10.20 -3.85 10.68
CA ALA A 174 -9.20 -3.18 9.86
C ALA A 174 -9.76 -2.77 8.48
N ILE A 175 -10.59 -3.62 7.87
CA ILE A 175 -11.23 -3.33 6.58
C ILE A 175 -12.26 -2.22 6.74
N LEU A 176 -13.13 -2.31 7.75
CA LEU A 176 -14.13 -1.29 8.02
C LEU A 176 -13.49 0.08 8.28
N ALA A 177 -12.46 0.09 9.12
CA ALA A 177 -11.69 1.28 9.43
C ALA A 177 -10.99 1.87 8.18
N ALA A 178 -10.45 1.03 7.29
CA ALA A 178 -9.84 1.49 6.05
C ALA A 178 -10.86 2.13 5.10
N VAL A 179 -12.05 1.53 4.99
CA VAL A 179 -13.14 2.07 4.17
C VAL A 179 -13.65 3.40 4.73
N ARG A 180 -13.78 3.53 6.06
CA ARG A 180 -14.13 4.79 6.73
C ARG A 180 -13.03 5.86 6.56
N HIS A 181 -11.77 5.45 6.63
CA HIS A 181 -10.62 6.35 6.45
C HIS A 181 -10.58 6.94 5.04
N ARG A 182 -10.69 6.07 4.02
CA ARG A 182 -10.77 6.47 2.61
C ARG A 182 -11.47 5.38 1.80
N PRO A 183 -12.72 5.58 1.37
CA PRO A 183 -13.42 4.60 0.55
C PRO A 183 -12.65 4.31 -0.74
N PRO A 184 -12.32 3.04 -1.04
CA PRO A 184 -11.71 2.67 -2.32
C PRO A 184 -12.77 2.64 -3.43
N ASP A 185 -12.36 2.88 -4.68
CA ASP A 185 -13.24 2.69 -5.86
C ASP A 185 -13.62 1.22 -6.06
N THR A 186 -12.80 0.30 -5.57
CA THR A 186 -13.07 -1.14 -5.65
C THR A 186 -12.49 -1.83 -4.41
N LEU A 187 -13.33 -2.58 -3.71
CA LEU A 187 -12.94 -3.40 -2.56
C LEU A 187 -13.12 -4.88 -2.92
N ILE A 188 -12.04 -5.65 -2.83
CA ILE A 188 -12.01 -7.09 -3.13
C ILE A 188 -11.79 -7.85 -1.82
N LEU A 189 -12.79 -8.63 -1.41
CA LEU A 189 -12.76 -9.44 -0.19
C LEU A 189 -13.03 -10.91 -0.52
N ASP A 190 -12.50 -11.82 0.31
CA ASP A 190 -13.05 -13.16 0.40
C ASP A 190 -14.32 -13.17 1.26
N GLU A 191 -15.07 -14.27 1.22
CA GLU A 191 -16.33 -14.37 1.97
C GLU A 191 -16.13 -14.19 3.48
N SER A 192 -15.03 -14.73 4.04
CA SER A 192 -14.76 -14.66 5.47
C SER A 192 -14.51 -13.23 5.94
N ALA A 193 -13.73 -12.45 5.19
CA ALA A 193 -13.52 -11.03 5.50
C ALA A 193 -14.82 -10.23 5.31
N ALA A 194 -15.58 -10.50 4.25
CA ALA A 194 -16.83 -9.79 4.01
C ALA A 194 -17.84 -10.00 5.15
N ARG A 195 -18.00 -11.24 5.63
CA ARG A 195 -18.86 -11.55 6.80
C ARG A 195 -18.38 -10.86 8.07
N SER A 196 -17.07 -10.94 8.34
CA SER A 196 -16.46 -10.27 9.49
C SER A 196 -16.73 -8.76 9.51
N VAL A 197 -16.65 -8.08 8.35
CA VAL A 197 -16.99 -6.65 8.25
C VAL A 197 -18.43 -6.38 8.66
N LEU A 198 -19.39 -7.25 8.28
CA LEU A 198 -20.81 -7.07 8.64
C LEU A 198 -21.04 -7.15 10.16
N ASP A 199 -20.24 -7.93 10.89
CA ASP A 199 -20.33 -8.04 12.35
C ASP A 199 -19.86 -6.77 13.09
N HIS A 200 -19.22 -5.82 12.37
CA HIS A 200 -18.71 -4.56 12.89
C HIS A 200 -19.41 -3.31 12.34
N LEU A 201 -20.40 -3.46 11.45
CA LEU A 201 -21.12 -2.33 10.84
C LEU A 201 -22.00 -1.57 11.83
#